data_AF-A0A0S8IRM6-F1
#
_entry.id   AF-A0A0S8IRM6-F1
#
_cell.length_a   1.000
_cell.length_b   1.000
_cell.length_c   1.000
_cell.angle_alpha   90.00
_cell.angle_beta   90.00
_cell.angle_gamma   90.00
#
_symmetry.space_group_name_H-M   'P 1'
#
loop_
_entity.id
_entity.type
_entity.pdbx_description
1 polymer ?
#
loop_
_entity_poly.entity_id
_entity_poly.type
_entity_poly.pdbx_seq_one_letter_code
_entity_poly.pdbx_strand_id
1 'polypeptide(L)' 'MTRPQTALWTGPGRFRVTWIDPATGKTVLTRGAGTGHHVLWLDIPPLKIDLAARLERIRTAE' A
#
# COMPACT_ATOMS: atom_id res chain seq x y z
N MET A 1 17.08 -10.41 6.15
CA MET A 1 16.94 -8.94 6.17
C MET A 1 15.45 -8.62 6.10
N THR A 2 14.89 -8.05 7.17
CA THR A 2 13.45 -7.73 7.26
C THR A 2 13.15 -6.55 6.32
N ARG A 3 12.09 -6.66 5.50
CA ARG A 3 11.69 -5.55 4.63
C ARG A 3 11.20 -4.37 5.49
N PRO A 4 11.51 -3.11 5.14
CA PRO A 4 10.92 -1.97 5.83
C PRO A 4 9.40 -1.99 5.69
N GLN A 5 8.69 -1.61 6.76
CA GLN A 5 7.23 -1.60 6.83
C GLN A 5 6.72 -0.24 7.30
N THR A 6 5.52 0.11 6.86
CA THR A 6 4.74 1.22 7.40
C THR A 6 3.37 0.74 7.86
N ALA A 7 2.78 1.46 8.81
CA ALA A 7 1.44 1.19 9.33
C ALA A 7 0.50 2.36 9.02
N LEU A 8 -0.69 2.04 8.54
CA LEU A 8 -1.78 3.00 8.38
C LEU A 8 -2.98 2.58 9.23
N TRP A 9 -3.55 3.55 9.94
CA TRP A 9 -4.83 3.37 10.60
C TRP A 9 -5.95 3.34 9.56
N THR A 10 -6.72 2.26 9.56
CA THR A 10 -7.85 2.03 8.65
C THR A 10 -8.96 1.28 9.38
N GLY A 11 -10.12 1.07 8.74
CA GLY A 11 -11.07 0.04 9.19
C GLY A 11 -10.80 -1.30 8.49
N PRO A 12 -11.24 -2.45 9.05
CA PRO A 12 -11.09 -3.76 8.44
C PRO A 12 -11.50 -3.78 6.96
N GLY A 13 -10.79 -4.55 6.14
CA GLY A 13 -11.12 -4.70 4.73
C GLY A 13 -9.93 -5.04 3.83
N ARG A 14 -10.21 -5.04 2.51
CA ARG A 14 -9.21 -5.24 1.46
C ARG A 14 -8.97 -3.95 0.71
N PHE A 15 -7.73 -3.76 0.30
CA PHE A 15 -7.24 -2.56 -0.34
C PHE A 15 -6.32 -2.89 -1.51
N ARG A 16 -6.34 -2.03 -2.52
CA ARG A 16 -5.30 -1.96 -3.55
C ARG A 16 -4.33 -0.86 -3.13
N VAL A 17 -3.05 -1.21 -3.10
CA VAL A 17 -1.94 -0.30 -2.81
C VAL A 17 -1.16 -0.12 -4.10
N THR A 18 -1.04 1.13 -4.54
CA THR A 18 -0.28 1.49 -5.74
C THR A 18 0.85 2.42 -5.34
N TRP A 19 2.08 1.97 -5.58
CA TRP A 19 3.32 2.72 -5.36
C TRP A 19 3.69 3.49 -6.62
N ILE A 20 3.93 4.79 -6.47
CA ILE A 20 4.07 5.74 -7.58
C ILE A 20 5.35 6.54 -7.37
N ASP A 21 6.17 6.64 -8.42
CA ASP A 21 7.30 7.58 -8.47
C ASP A 21 6.73 9.01 -8.54
N PRO A 22 6.93 9.85 -7.52
CA PRO A 22 6.35 11.20 -7.51
C PRO A 22 6.99 12.13 -8.54
N ALA A 23 8.22 11.88 -8.98
CA ALA A 23 8.91 12.70 -9.96
C ALA A 23 8.38 12.48 -11.38
N THR A 24 7.95 11.26 -11.71
CA THR A 24 7.48 10.92 -13.06
C THR A 24 6.00 10.54 -13.14
N GLY A 25 5.32 10.38 -12.01
CA GLY A 25 3.95 9.87 -11.92
C GLY A 25 3.79 8.39 -12.34
N LYS A 26 4.89 7.65 -12.54
CA LYS A 26 4.83 6.27 -13.03
C LYS A 26 4.49 5.32 -11.90
N THR A 27 3.62 4.36 -12.18
CA THR A 27 3.37 3.25 -11.25
C THR A 27 4.56 2.32 -11.24
N VAL A 28 5.11 2.09 -10.04
CA VAL A 28 6.23 1.17 -9.81
C VAL A 28 5.71 -0.22 -9.49
N LEU A 29 4.67 -0.30 -8.66
CA LEU A 29 4.13 -1.55 -8.18
C LEU A 29 2.70 -1.39 -7.69
N THR A 30 1.84 -2.35 -8.01
CA THR A 30 0.50 -2.47 -7.44
C THR A 30 0.36 -3.80 -6.73
N ARG A 31 -0.16 -3.80 -5.50
CA ARG A 31 -0.43 -5.02 -4.72
C ARG A 31 -1.74 -4.93 -3.96
N GLY A 32 -2.33 -6.10 -3.69
CA GLY A 32 -3.42 -6.21 -2.73
C GLY A 32 -2.87 -6.25 -1.30
N ALA A 33 -3.55 -5.59 -0.38
CA ALA A 33 -3.30 -5.66 1.05
C ALA A 33 -4.64 -5.73 1.80
N GLY A 34 -4.62 -6.24 3.02
CA GLY A 34 -5.84 -6.33 3.81
C GLY A 34 -5.54 -6.45 5.30
N THR A 35 -6.52 -6.08 6.09
CA THR A 35 -6.47 -6.23 7.54
C THR A 35 -7.85 -6.60 8.07
N GLY A 36 -7.89 -7.48 9.06
CA GLY A 36 -9.09 -7.74 9.86
C GLY A 36 -9.25 -6.78 11.04
N HIS A 37 -8.32 -5.83 11.20
CA HIS A 37 -8.21 -4.94 12.36
C HIS A 37 -8.22 -3.46 11.94
N HIS A 38 -7.85 -2.58 12.87
CA HIS A 38 -7.78 -1.13 12.66
C HIS A 38 -6.45 -0.62 12.10
N VAL A 39 -5.49 -1.51 11.84
CA VAL A 39 -4.17 -1.15 11.30
C VAL A 39 -3.85 -2.03 10.10
N LEU A 40 -3.44 -1.39 9.01
CA LEU A 40 -2.92 -2.04 7.81
C LEU A 40 -1.40 -1.90 7.78
N TRP A 41 -0.70 -3.03 7.80
CA TRP A 41 0.75 -3.09 7.63
C TRP A 41 1.09 -3.25 6.15
N LEU A 42 1.98 -2.40 5.65
CA LEU A 42 2.42 -2.39 4.27
C LEU A 42 3.92 -2.58 4.19
N ASP A 43 4.35 -3.57 3.41
CA ASP A 43 5.75 -3.71 3.01
C ASP A 43 6.13 -2.59 2.04
N ILE A 44 7.18 -1.85 2.38
CA ILE A 44 7.76 -0.84 1.49
C ILE A 44 8.69 -1.56 0.51
N PRO A 45 8.53 -1.36 -0.82
CA PRO A 45 9.42 -1.96 -1.81
C PRO A 45 10.88 -1.50 -1.59
N PRO A 46 11.88 -2.38 -1.76
CA PRO A 46 13.28 -2.01 -1.60
C PRO A 46 13.72 -1.13 -2.77
N LEU A 47 13.72 0.19 -2.58
CA LEU A 47 14.04 1.16 -3.61
C LEU A 47 14.97 2.24 -3.05
N LYS A 48 15.74 2.87 -3.94
CA LYS A 48 16.69 3.95 -3.62
C LYS A 48 16.05 5.35 -3.69
N ILE A 49 14.75 5.42 -3.94
CA ILE A 49 14.00 6.66 -4.16
C ILE A 49 12.76 6.67 -3.27
N ASP A 50 12.29 7.87 -2.93
CA ASP A 50 11.01 8.06 -2.26
C ASP A 50 9.85 7.72 -3.19
N LEU A 51 8.81 7.13 -2.63
CA LEU A 51 7.58 6.79 -3.35
C LEU A 51 6.36 7.40 -2.67
N ALA A 52 5.41 7.81 -3.49
CA ALA A 52 4.04 8.04 -3.04
C ALA A 52 3.27 6.70 -3.00
N ALA A 53 2.38 6.55 -2.04
CA ALA A 53 1.46 5.42 -1.95
C ALA A 53 0.02 5.90 -2.11
N ARG A 54 -0.72 5.31 -3.06
CA ARG A 54 -2.17 5.45 -3.18
C ARG A 54 -2.85 4.21 -2.60
N LEU A 55 -3.79 4.41 -1.69
CA LEU A 55 -4.58 3.35 -1.07
C LEU A 55 -6.04 3.45 -1.53
N GLU A 56 -6.57 2.38 -2.12
CA GLU A 56 -7.96 2.30 -2.58
C GLU A 56 -8.66 1.12 -1.91
N ARG A 57 -9.80 1.36 -1.24
CA ARG A 57 -10.59 0.27 -0.64
C ARG A 57 -11.31 -0.51 -1.74
N ILE A 58 -11.10 -1.82 -1.78
CA ILE A 58 -11.79 -2.72 -2.70
C ILE A 58 -13.14 -3.06 -2.05
N ARG A 59 -14.23 -2.54 -2.59
CA ARG A 59 -15.57 -3.02 -2.22
C ARG A 59 -15.75 -4.40 -2.86
N THR A 60 -16.05 -5.41 -2.06
CA THR A 60 -16.63 -6.65 -2.59
C THR A 60 -17.98 -6.28 -3.19
N ALA A 61 -18.27 -6.73 -4.41
CA ALA A 61 -19.63 -6.65 -4.95
C ALA A 61 -20.58 -7.39 -3.99
N GLU A 62 -21.73 -6.77 -3.70
CA GLU A 62 -22.81 -7.36 -2.91
C GLU A 62 -23.41 -8.60 -3.60
#